data_AF-A0A843BBG8-F1
#
_entry.id   AF-A0A843BBG8-F1
#
_cell.length_a   1.000
_cell.length_b   1.000
_cell.length_c   1.000
_cell.angle_alpha   90.00
_cell.angle_beta   90.00
_cell.angle_gamma   90.00
#
_symmetry.space_group_name_H-M   'P 1'
#
loop_
_entity.id
_entity.type
_entity.pdbx_description
1 polymer ?
#
loop_
_entity_poly.entity_id
_entity_poly.type
_entity_poly.pdbx_seq_one_letter_code
_entity_poly.pdbx_strand_id
1 'polypeptide(L)'
;SYLFDDNAWNLVLACQDCNLKKGSTLPQEEFRNDLIERNRRYYGLMGEIKSSLDMLDSGRGWEPEIVERYKRCRECGFGIMHMPRRGPGPHRRPKADTPWP
;
A
#
# COMPACT_ATOMS: atom_id res chain seq x y z
N SER A 1 12.28 1.41 13.07
CA SER A 1 10.95 1.17 12.47
C SER A 1 10.65 2.35 11.56
N TYR A 2 10.65 2.16 10.24
CA TYR A 2 11.03 3.24 9.30
C TYR A 2 9.86 3.90 8.53
N LEU A 3 8.64 3.38 8.68
CA LEU A 3 7.42 4.12 8.38
C LEU A 3 6.50 3.97 9.59
N PHE A 4 6.64 4.88 10.57
CA PHE A 4 5.60 5.17 11.55
C PHE A 4 4.62 6.19 10.97
N ASP A 5 4.31 6.03 9.68
CA ASP A 5 3.45 6.92 8.94
C ASP A 5 2.17 6.14 8.66
N ASP A 6 1.17 6.39 9.50
CA ASP A 6 -0.19 5.86 9.44
C ASP A 6 -1.12 6.80 8.64
N ASN A 7 -0.55 7.79 7.94
CA ASN A 7 -1.34 8.65 7.07
C ASN A 7 -1.90 7.86 5.87
N ALA A 8 -3.10 8.27 5.43
CA ALA A 8 -3.89 7.60 4.41
C ALA A 8 -3.15 7.34 3.08
N TRP A 9 -2.16 8.16 2.73
CA TRP A 9 -1.35 8.00 1.52
C TRP A 9 -0.66 6.63 1.42
N ASN A 10 -0.30 6.00 2.55
CA ASN A 10 0.44 4.73 2.61
C ASN A 10 -0.41 3.53 3.05
N LEU A 11 -1.68 3.73 3.41
CA LEU A 11 -2.55 2.65 3.85
C LEU A 11 -3.15 1.91 2.65
N VAL A 12 -3.22 0.58 2.76
CA VAL A 12 -3.82 -0.30 1.76
C VAL A 12 -4.76 -1.30 2.44
N LEU A 13 -5.83 -1.67 1.75
CA LEU A 13 -6.69 -2.76 2.19
C LEU A 13 -6.00 -4.09 1.90
N ALA A 14 -5.92 -4.94 2.92
CA ALA A 14 -5.35 -6.28 2.83
C ALA A 14 -6.33 -7.30 3.43
N CYS A 15 -6.31 -8.52 2.89
CA CYS A 15 -7.07 -9.61 3.47
C CYS A 15 -6.53 -9.97 4.86
N GLN A 16 -7.35 -10.63 5.70
CA GLN A 16 -6.91 -11.08 7.03
C GLN A 16 -5.61 -11.89 6.94
N ASP A 17 -5.52 -12.80 5.97
CA ASP A 17 -4.34 -13.64 5.75
C ASP A 17 -3.13 -12.87 5.19
N CYS A 18 -3.37 -11.74 4.54
CA CYS A 18 -2.37 -10.91 3.86
C CYS A 18 -1.71 -9.92 4.83
N ASN A 19 -2.43 -9.50 5.88
CA ASN A 19 -2.01 -8.46 6.83
C ASN A 19 -1.37 -9.03 8.12
N LEU A 20 -0.97 -10.30 8.13
CA LEU A 20 -0.67 -11.00 9.39
C LEU A 20 0.66 -10.61 10.04
N LYS A 21 1.63 -10.03 9.32
CA LYS A 21 2.92 -9.66 9.89
C LYS A 21 3.49 -8.39 9.27
N LYS A 22 3.81 -7.41 10.13
CA LYS A 22 4.69 -6.29 9.78
C LYS A 22 6.07 -6.88 9.47
N GLY A 23 6.40 -7.00 8.19
CA GLY A 23 7.65 -7.59 7.72
C GLY A 23 8.77 -6.57 7.58
N SER A 24 10.01 -7.02 7.66
CA SER A 24 11.21 -6.24 7.29
C SER A 24 11.47 -6.29 5.78
N THR A 25 10.41 -6.24 4.99
CA THR A 25 10.46 -6.41 3.54
C THR A 25 9.74 -5.28 2.82
N LEU A 26 10.21 -4.96 1.63
CA LEU A 26 9.55 -4.04 0.71
C LEU A 26 8.59 -4.79 -0.22
N PRO A 27 7.48 -4.16 -0.63
CA PRO A 27 6.69 -4.69 -1.73
C PRO A 27 7.48 -4.61 -3.04
N GLN A 28 7.07 -5.38 -4.07
CA GLN A 28 7.61 -5.21 -5.43
C GLN A 28 7.33 -3.79 -5.96
N GLU A 29 8.16 -3.30 -6.89
CA GLU A 29 8.08 -1.93 -7.40
C GLU A 29 6.75 -1.61 -8.10
N GLU A 30 6.10 -2.62 -8.69
CA GLU A 30 4.79 -2.46 -9.30
C GLU A 30 3.73 -2.01 -8.30
N PHE A 31 3.76 -2.55 -7.07
CA PHE A 31 2.81 -2.13 -6.03
C PHE A 31 3.05 -0.70 -5.57
N ARG A 32 4.30 -0.22 -5.57
CA ARG A 32 4.61 1.21 -5.33
C ARG A 32 4.01 2.08 -6.44
N ASN A 33 4.11 1.63 -7.70
CA ASN A 33 3.53 2.37 -8.82
C ASN A 33 2.00 2.38 -8.75
N ASP A 34 1.37 1.26 -8.39
CA ASP A 34 -0.08 1.17 -8.15
C ASP A 34 -0.52 2.10 -7.01
N LEU A 35 0.28 2.19 -5.95
CA LEU A 35 0.04 3.08 -4.79
C LEU A 35 0.01 4.55 -5.22
N ILE A 36 0.98 4.96 -6.06
CA ILE A 36 1.10 6.30 -6.63
C ILE A 36 -0.10 6.60 -7.52
N GLU A 37 -0.45 5.70 -8.44
CA GLU A 37 -1.57 5.89 -9.37
C GLU A 37 -2.91 6.01 -8.62
N ARG A 38 -3.11 5.18 -7.59
CA ARG A 38 -4.28 5.28 -6.70
C ARG A 38 -4.30 6.63 -5.96
N ASN A 39 -3.17 7.10 -5.45
CA ASN A 39 -3.08 8.41 -4.79
C ASN A 39 -3.43 9.54 -5.75
N ARG A 40 -2.89 9.51 -6.97
CA ARG A 40 -3.19 10.49 -8.02
C ARG A 40 -4.69 10.52 -8.35
N ARG A 41 -5.29 9.34 -8.54
CA ARG A 41 -6.73 9.21 -8.86
C ARG A 41 -7.62 9.82 -7.78
N TYR A 42 -7.29 9.62 -6.50
CA TYR A 42 -8.14 10.05 -5.39
C TYR A 42 -7.72 11.38 -4.75
N TYR A 43 -6.62 11.99 -5.19
CA TYR A 43 -6.10 13.25 -4.65
C TYR A 43 -7.16 14.36 -4.57
N GLY A 44 -7.96 14.53 -5.62
CA GLY A 44 -9.04 15.53 -5.65
C GLY A 44 -10.40 15.04 -5.15
N LEU A 45 -10.53 13.76 -4.80
CA LEU A 45 -11.81 13.11 -4.53
C LEU A 45 -12.03 12.80 -3.05
N MET A 46 -10.95 12.58 -2.30
CA MET A 46 -11.00 12.20 -0.88
C MET A 46 -10.15 13.17 -0.06
N GLY A 47 -10.81 13.95 0.81
CA GLY A 47 -10.15 14.96 1.64
C GLY A 47 -9.00 14.39 2.49
N GLU A 48 -9.18 13.20 3.07
CA GLU A 48 -8.15 12.54 3.88
C GLU A 48 -6.91 12.16 3.06
N ILE A 49 -7.10 11.61 1.85
CA ILE A 49 -5.98 11.31 0.95
C ILE A 49 -5.27 12.60 0.56
N LYS A 50 -6.02 13.64 0.18
CA LYS A 50 -5.45 14.95 -0.14
C LYS A 50 -4.58 15.48 1.00
N SER A 51 -5.15 15.61 2.20
CA SER A 51 -4.45 16.10 3.37
C SER A 51 -3.20 15.27 3.68
N SER A 52 -3.29 13.94 3.57
CA SER A 52 -2.14 13.06 3.78
C SER A 52 -1.02 13.26 2.76
N LEU A 53 -1.36 13.54 1.51
CA LEU A 53 -0.41 13.77 0.42
C LEU A 53 0.19 15.18 0.48
N ASP A 54 -0.61 16.18 0.86
CA ASP A 54 -0.13 17.54 1.13
C ASP A 54 0.89 17.54 2.27
N MET A 55 0.67 16.75 3.33
CA MET A 55 1.64 16.60 4.43
C MET A 55 2.91 15.84 4.02
N LEU A 56 2.80 14.93 3.06
CA LEU A 56 3.94 14.18 2.53
C LEU A 56 4.85 15.05 1.67
N ASP A 57 4.28 16.04 0.97
CA ASP A 57 5.01 16.91 0.05
C ASP A 57 5.98 17.84 0.79
N SER A 58 7.29 17.63 0.58
CA SER A 58 8.35 18.45 1.17
C SER A 58 8.73 19.69 0.32
N GLY A 59 7.91 20.04 -0.66
CA GLY A 59 8.14 21.13 -1.62
C GLY A 59 8.67 20.68 -2.98
N ARG A 60 8.66 19.36 -3.26
CA ARG A 60 9.08 18.76 -4.53
C ARG A 60 8.01 17.89 -5.19
N GLY A 61 6.81 17.86 -4.64
CA GLY A 61 5.76 16.91 -5.00
C GLY A 61 5.77 15.70 -4.06
N TRP A 62 4.59 15.17 -3.77
CA TRP A 62 4.43 13.94 -2.97
C TRP A 62 4.86 12.67 -3.74
N GLU A 63 4.79 12.64 -5.07
CA GLU A 63 5.17 11.46 -5.86
C GLU A 63 6.66 11.11 -5.71
N PRO A 64 7.61 12.04 -5.89
CA PRO A 64 9.03 11.78 -5.66
C PRO A 64 9.35 11.35 -4.23
N GLU A 65 8.61 11.85 -3.23
CA GLU A 65 8.80 11.50 -1.82
C GLU A 65 8.47 10.02 -1.56
N ILE A 66 7.40 9.47 -2.18
CA ILE A 66 7.08 8.04 -2.09
C ILE A 66 8.22 7.20 -2.69
N VAL A 67 8.75 7.60 -3.85
CA VAL A 67 9.84 6.90 -4.54
C VAL A 67 11.12 6.93 -3.72
N GLU A 68 11.46 8.09 -3.17
CA GLU A 68 12.66 8.29 -2.36
C GLU A 68 12.61 7.49 -1.06
N ARG A 69 11.47 7.51 -0.35
CA ARG A 69 11.26 6.68 0.85
C ARG A 69 11.43 5.20 0.55
N TYR A 70 10.88 4.73 -0.58
CA TYR A 70 11.06 3.34 -1.03
C TYR A 70 12.54 2.99 -1.29
N LYS A 71 13.28 3.86 -1.98
CA LYS A 71 14.71 3.67 -2.26
C LYS A 71 15.54 3.61 -0.99
N ARG A 72 15.33 4.55 -0.05
CA ARG A 72 16.03 4.55 1.24
C ARG A 72 15.81 3.27 2.02
N CYS A 73 14.59 2.75 2.06
CA CYS A 73 14.33 1.46 2.69
C CYS A 73 15.14 0.33 2.04
N ARG A 74 15.24 0.32 0.70
CA ARG A 74 16.01 -0.69 -0.02
C ARG A 74 17.51 -0.58 0.31
N GLU A 75 18.04 0.64 0.38
CA GLU A 75 19.42 0.93 0.75
C GLU A 75 19.72 0.57 2.22
N CYS A 76 18.74 0.68 3.11
CA CYS A 76 18.82 0.22 4.50
C CYS A 76 18.78 -1.32 4.65
N GLY A 77 18.75 -2.08 3.55
CA GLY A 77 18.84 -3.54 3.56
C GLY A 77 17.50 -4.28 3.64
N PHE A 78 16.37 -3.60 3.41
CA PHE A 78 15.07 -4.28 3.34
C PHE A 78 14.97 -5.08 2.02
N GLY A 79 14.79 -6.39 2.13
CA GLY A 79 14.62 -7.27 0.98
C GLY A 79 13.26 -7.06 0.29
N ILE A 80 13.19 -7.34 -1.01
CA ILE A 80 11.91 -7.28 -1.76
C ILE A 80 11.15 -8.60 -1.55
N MET A 81 9.91 -8.50 -1.08
CA MET A 81 8.99 -9.64 -0.99
C MET A 81 8.34 -9.87 -2.35
N HIS A 82 8.64 -11.01 -2.96
CA HIS A 82 8.02 -11.38 -4.22
C HIS A 82 6.63 -11.98 -3.99
N MET A 83 5.60 -11.17 -4.22
CA MET A 83 4.21 -11.63 -4.25
C MET A 83 3.84 -12.09 -5.66
N PRO A 84 3.00 -13.13 -5.81
CA PRO A 84 2.42 -13.45 -7.10
C PRO A 84 1.59 -12.25 -7.57
N ARG A 85 1.73 -11.88 -8.85
CA ARG A 85 0.83 -10.89 -9.46
C ARG A 85 -0.60 -11.39 -9.28
N ARG A 86 -1.55 -10.48 -9.04
CA ARG A 86 -2.98 -10.83 -9.03
C ARG A 86 -3.32 -11.48 -10.37
N GLY A 87 -3.32 -12.81 -10.42
CA GLY A 87 -4.22 -13.52 -11.32
C GLY A 87 -5.67 -13.24 -10.90
N PRO A 88 -6.67 -13.72 -11.63
CA PRO A 88 -8.02 -13.80 -11.08
C PRO A 88 -7.94 -14.66 -9.82
N GLY A 89 -7.81 -14.01 -8.67
CA GLY A 89 -7.80 -14.68 -7.38
C GLY A 89 -9.10 -15.47 -7.28
N PRO A 90 -9.09 -16.65 -6.64
CA PRO A 90 -10.33 -17.38 -6.45
C PRO A 90 -11.24 -16.46 -5.63
N HIS A 91 -12.30 -15.97 -6.25
CA HIS A 91 -13.48 -15.58 -5.52
C HIS A 91 -13.94 -16.83 -4.78
N ARG A 92 -13.40 -17.08 -3.58
CA ARG A 92 -14.15 -17.83 -2.59
C ARG A 92 -15.32 -16.93 -2.23
N ARG A 93 -16.38 -17.01 -3.04
CA ARG A 93 -17.71 -16.71 -2.55
C ARG A 93 -17.85 -17.46 -1.22
N PRO A 94 -18.34 -16.83 -0.14
CA PRO A 94 -18.86 -17.64 0.94
C PRO A 94 -19.86 -18.61 0.32
N LYS A 95 -19.73 -19.91 0.61
CA LYS A 95 -20.80 -20.86 0.30
C LYS A 95 -22.02 -20.35 1.08
N ALA A 96 -22.95 -19.74 0.37
CA ALA A 96 -24.34 -19.78 0.80
C ALA A 96 -24.69 -21.26 0.74
N ASP A 97 -24.73 -21.92 1.89
CA ASP A 97 -25.44 -23.17 2.18
C ASP A 97 -24.93 -23.74 3.51
N THR A 98 -25.29 -23.07 4.59
CA THR A 98 -25.52 -23.71 5.89
C THR A 98 -26.65 -22.95 6.58
N PRO A 99 -27.83 -23.58 6.79
CA PRO A 99 -28.81 -23.04 7.71
C PRO A 99 -28.24 -23.14 9.12
N TRP A 100 -28.30 -22.03 9.87
CA TRP A 100 -27.95 -22.03 11.29
C TRP A 100 -28.92 -22.92 12.09
N PRO A 101 -28.46 -23.59 13.15
CA PRO A 101 -29.33 -24.26 14.13
C PRO A 101 -30.23 -23.27 14.88
#